data_AF-A0A147HYU5-F1
#
_entry.id   AF-A0A147HYU5-F1
#
_cell.length_a   1.000
_cell.length_b   1.000
_cell.length_c   1.000
_cell.angle_alpha   90.00
_cell.angle_beta   90.00
_cell.angle_gamma   90.00
#
_symmetry.space_group_name_H-M   'P 1'
#
loop_
_entity.id
_entity.type
_entity.pdbx_description
1 polymer ?
#
loop_
_entity_poly.entity_id
_entity_poly.type
_entity_poly.pdbx_seq_one_letter_code
_entity_poly.pdbx_strand_id
1 'polypeptide(L)'
;MAKQFPAALIAAATAIAAGETSDDILCNVRVVDAATGEEIIRVISADAVAGTVTRFLVEDGNLVRNGGAFETVTEDRAIRIEWIVPPETPVDIESSGTGDAVAKGEDHT
;
A
#
# COMPACT_ATOMS: atom_id res chain seq x y z
N MET A 1 -12.24 28.19 23.41
CA MET A 1 -13.16 27.47 22.50
C MET A 1 -12.52 26.14 22.16
N ALA A 2 -13.01 25.04 22.74
CA ALA A 2 -12.53 23.71 22.40
C ALA A 2 -13.06 23.36 21.00
N LYS A 3 -12.15 23.25 20.02
CA LYS A 3 -12.51 22.67 18.71
C LYS A 3 -12.76 21.19 18.96
N GLN A 4 -14.03 20.82 19.04
CA GLN A 4 -14.44 19.42 19.04
C GLN A 4 -14.21 18.89 17.63
N PHE A 5 -13.08 18.22 17.41
CA PHE A 5 -12.82 17.52 16.16
C PHE A 5 -13.72 16.28 16.13
N PRO A 6 -14.53 16.08 15.08
CA PRO A 6 -15.27 14.84 14.95
C PRO A 6 -14.25 13.70 14.84
N ALA A 7 -14.31 12.76 15.78
CA ALA A 7 -13.53 11.53 15.79
C ALA A 7 -14.01 10.55 14.70
N ALA A 8 -14.17 11.04 13.46
CA ALA A 8 -14.21 10.15 12.32
C ALA A 8 -12.79 9.60 12.19
N LEU A 9 -12.58 8.42 12.77
CA LEU A 9 -11.40 7.61 12.52
C LEU A 9 -11.38 7.39 11.00
N ILE A 10 -10.57 8.15 10.26
CA ILE A 10 -10.39 7.94 8.83
C ILE A 10 -9.72 6.59 8.72
N ALA A 11 -10.50 5.58 8.32
CA ALA A 11 -9.95 4.26 8.07
C ALA A 11 -8.89 4.44 6.98
N ALA A 12 -7.65 4.08 7.29
CA ALA A 12 -6.61 4.01 6.27
C ALA A 12 -7.02 2.95 5.23
N ALA A 13 -6.45 3.08 4.03
CA ALA A 13 -6.72 2.18 2.91
C ALA A 13 -6.56 0.71 3.34
N THR A 14 -7.39 -0.18 2.81
CA THR A 14 -7.22 -1.62 3.03
C THR A 14 -6.19 -2.24 2.10
N ALA A 15 -5.88 -1.57 0.99
CA ALA A 15 -4.81 -1.94 0.08
C ALA A 15 -4.14 -0.69 -0.52
N ILE A 16 -2.84 -0.80 -0.80
CA ILE A 16 -2.05 0.21 -1.52
C ILE A 16 -1.12 -0.47 -2.52
N ALA A 17 -0.85 0.20 -3.64
CA ALA A 17 0.15 -0.24 -4.61
C ALA A 17 0.80 0.96 -5.29
N ALA A 18 2.14 0.94 -5.37
CA ALA A 18 2.90 1.95 -6.09
C ALA A 18 2.50 1.96 -7.58
N GLY A 19 2.19 3.15 -8.10
CA GLY A 19 1.71 3.34 -9.48
C GLY A 19 0.19 3.23 -9.66
N GLU A 20 -0.54 2.76 -8.65
CA GLU A 20 -2.02 2.72 -8.65
C GLU A 20 -2.61 3.69 -7.62
N THR A 21 -2.05 3.70 -6.41
CA THR A 21 -2.43 4.62 -5.33
C THR A 21 -1.73 5.96 -5.53
N SER A 22 -2.45 7.07 -5.32
CA SER A 22 -1.88 8.42 -5.42
C SER A 22 -0.69 8.62 -4.49
N ASP A 23 0.36 9.30 -4.96
CA ASP A 23 1.54 9.65 -4.16
C ASP A 23 1.18 10.48 -2.91
N ASP A 24 0.15 11.33 -2.98
CA ASP A 24 -0.36 12.11 -1.83
C ASP A 24 -0.87 11.21 -0.71
N ILE A 25 -1.40 10.04 -1.04
CA ILE A 25 -1.82 9.04 -0.05
C ILE A 25 -0.60 8.25 0.41
N LEU A 26 0.21 7.74 -0.52
CA LEU A 26 1.36 6.89 -0.22
C LEU A 26 2.37 7.58 0.71
N CYS A 27 2.56 8.89 0.59
CA CYS A 27 3.46 9.64 1.49
C CYS A 27 2.90 9.88 2.90
N ASN A 28 1.60 9.67 3.11
CA ASN A 28 0.91 9.93 4.37
C ASN A 28 0.43 8.67 5.08
N VAL A 29 0.66 7.48 4.51
CA VAL A 29 0.37 6.20 5.14
C VAL A 29 1.65 5.42 5.43
N ARG A 30 1.58 4.53 6.40
CA ARG A 30 2.60 3.54 6.71
C ARG A 30 1.97 2.16 6.79
N VAL A 31 2.75 1.13 6.50
CA VAL A 31 2.35 -0.27 6.68
C VAL A 31 3.00 -0.78 7.94
N VAL A 32 2.21 -1.36 8.84
CA VAL A 32 2.69 -1.91 10.10
C VAL A 32 2.35 -3.39 10.19
N ASP A 33 3.26 -4.16 10.77
CA ASP A 33 2.98 -5.54 11.14
C ASP A 33 1.91 -5.57 12.23
N ALA A 34 0.86 -6.37 12.03
CA ALA A 34 -0.29 -6.37 12.92
C ALA A 34 0.03 -6.98 14.30
N ALA A 35 0.98 -7.92 14.37
CA ALA A 35 1.33 -8.67 15.57
C ALA A 35 2.31 -7.91 16.48
N THR A 36 3.26 -7.19 15.89
CA THR A 36 4.35 -6.49 16.58
C THR A 36 4.12 -4.99 16.68
N GLY A 37 3.35 -4.41 15.75
CA GLY A 37 3.18 -2.96 15.62
C GLY A 37 4.37 -2.24 15.01
N GLU A 38 5.38 -2.97 14.53
CA GLU A 38 6.55 -2.39 13.87
C GLU A 38 6.24 -1.99 12.43
N GLU A 39 6.84 -0.89 11.97
CA GLU A 39 6.70 -0.42 10.59
C GLU A 39 7.45 -1.35 9.64
N ILE A 40 6.77 -1.74 8.56
CA ILE A 40 7.37 -2.47 7.44
C ILE A 40 7.84 -1.43 6.42
N ILE A 41 9.15 -1.29 6.31
CA ILE A 41 9.78 -0.31 5.42
C ILE A 41 9.89 -0.82 3.97
N ARG A 42 10.03 0.13 3.03
CA ARG A 42 10.30 -0.15 1.60
C ARG A 42 9.20 -0.97 0.91
N VAL A 43 7.97 -0.82 1.37
CA VAL A 43 6.79 -1.46 0.78
C VAL A 43 6.48 -0.87 -0.59
N ILE A 44 6.16 -1.77 -1.52
CA ILE A 44 5.75 -1.46 -2.90
C ILE A 44 4.23 -1.64 -3.00
N SER A 45 3.70 -2.71 -2.43
CA SER A 45 2.27 -2.95 -2.33
C SER A 45 1.94 -3.67 -1.03
N ALA A 46 0.72 -3.46 -0.54
CA ALA A 46 0.21 -4.08 0.67
C ALA A 46 -1.30 -4.27 0.54
N ASP A 47 -1.79 -5.41 1.00
CA ASP A 47 -3.21 -5.73 1.11
C ASP A 47 -3.46 -6.30 2.51
N ALA A 48 -4.12 -5.52 3.35
CA ALA A 48 -4.43 -5.89 4.72
C ALA A 48 -5.58 -6.90 4.82
N VAL A 49 -6.41 -7.02 3.78
CA VAL A 49 -7.51 -8.01 3.72
C VAL A 49 -6.94 -9.37 3.31
N ALA A 50 -6.11 -9.41 2.28
CA ALA A 50 -5.41 -10.62 1.88
C ALA A 50 -4.31 -11.03 2.88
N GLY A 51 -3.79 -10.06 3.64
CA GLY A 51 -2.67 -10.29 4.56
C GLY A 51 -1.38 -10.50 3.78
N THR A 52 -1.13 -9.67 2.77
CA THR A 52 0.06 -9.79 1.91
C THR A 52 0.79 -8.47 1.80
N VAL A 53 2.12 -8.52 1.80
CA VAL A 53 2.97 -7.35 1.58
C VAL A 53 4.07 -7.68 0.58
N THR A 54 4.28 -6.79 -0.40
CA THR A 54 5.42 -6.84 -1.32
C THR A 54 6.32 -5.65 -1.04
N ARG A 55 7.62 -5.90 -0.85
CA ARG A 55 8.61 -4.86 -0.55
C ARG A 55 9.94 -5.12 -1.26
N PHE A 56 10.78 -4.11 -1.33
CA PHE A 56 12.17 -4.31 -1.76
C PHE A 56 12.94 -5.15 -0.75
N LEU A 57 13.76 -6.08 -1.25
CA LEU A 57 14.68 -6.84 -0.43
C LEU A 57 15.81 -5.91 0.05
N VAL A 58 16.08 -5.98 1.35
CA VAL A 58 17.14 -5.20 2.01
C VAL A 58 18.06 -6.15 2.76
N GLU A 59 19.34 -6.14 2.40
CA GLU A 59 20.40 -6.90 3.07
C GLU A 59 21.52 -5.94 3.48
N ASP A 60 21.99 -6.04 4.73
CA ASP A 60 23.01 -5.15 5.30
C ASP A 60 22.71 -3.65 5.10
N GLY A 61 21.41 -3.28 5.14
CA GLY A 61 20.93 -1.91 4.95
C GLY A 61 20.88 -1.44 3.49
N ASN A 62 21.23 -2.29 2.52
CA ASN A 62 21.27 -1.96 1.11
C ASN A 62 20.15 -2.66 0.33
N LEU A 63 19.63 -1.99 -0.70
CA LEU A 63 18.70 -2.62 -1.64
C LEU A 63 19.43 -3.69 -2.45
N VAL A 64 18.89 -4.90 -2.47
CA VAL A 64 19.47 -6.00 -3.25
C VAL A 64 19.12 -5.82 -4.74
N ARG A 65 20.08 -6.12 -5.62
CA ARG A 65 19.89 -6.10 -7.07
C ARG A 65 20.26 -7.43 -7.68
N ASN A 66 19.42 -7.90 -8.59
CA ASN A 66 19.66 -9.08 -9.40
C ASN A 66 19.38 -8.77 -10.88
N GLY A 67 20.34 -9.07 -11.76
CA GLY A 67 20.15 -8.88 -13.20
C GLY A 67 19.84 -7.45 -13.67
N GLY A 68 20.20 -6.42 -12.88
CA GLY A 68 19.94 -5.01 -13.18
C GLY A 68 18.62 -4.46 -12.64
N ALA A 69 17.79 -5.28 -12.00
CA ALA A 69 16.58 -4.86 -11.29
C ALA A 69 16.78 -4.94 -9.77
N PHE A 70 15.98 -4.18 -9.02
CA PHE A 70 15.89 -4.37 -7.56
C PHE A 70 15.09 -5.62 -7.25
N GLU A 71 15.58 -6.41 -6.31
CA GLU A 71 14.91 -7.61 -5.86
C GLU A 71 13.76 -7.26 -4.91
N THR A 72 12.67 -8.00 -5.02
CA THR A 72 11.48 -7.83 -4.20
C THR A 72 11.13 -9.15 -3.52
N VAL A 73 10.44 -9.05 -2.39
CA VAL A 73 9.90 -10.19 -1.67
C VAL A 73 8.43 -9.95 -1.39
N THR A 74 7.63 -10.99 -1.56
CA THR A 74 6.21 -11.03 -1.17
C THR A 74 6.06 -11.97 0.01
N GLU A 75 5.41 -11.50 1.06
CA GLU A 75 5.26 -12.21 2.33
C GLU A 75 3.77 -12.29 2.70
N ASP A 76 3.31 -13.47 3.10
CA ASP A 76 2.02 -13.65 3.77
C ASP A 76 2.18 -13.16 5.22
N ARG A 77 1.60 -12.01 5.52
CA ARG A 77 1.78 -11.30 6.78
C ARG A 77 0.54 -10.50 7.14
N ALA A 78 0.03 -10.71 8.36
CA ALA A 78 -1.02 -9.87 8.90
C ALA A 78 -0.47 -8.44 9.10
N ILE A 79 -1.09 -7.47 8.46
CA ILE A 79 -0.66 -6.07 8.45
C ILE A 79 -1.82 -5.13 8.75
N ARG A 80 -1.50 -3.89 9.12
CA ARG A 80 -2.41 -2.75 9.08
C ARG A 80 -1.76 -1.66 8.24
N ILE A 81 -2.59 -0.92 7.51
CA ILE A 81 -2.18 0.33 6.89
C ILE A 81 -2.71 1.43 7.81
N GLU A 82 -1.88 2.42 8.13
CA GLU A 82 -2.19 3.46 9.10
C GLU A 82 -1.80 4.83 8.55
N TRP A 83 -2.58 5.87 8.85
CA TRP A 83 -2.18 7.25 8.58
C TRP A 83 -1.04 7.66 9.51
N ILE A 84 0.03 8.25 8.96
CA ILE A 84 1.09 8.89 9.73
C ILE A 84 0.53 10.14 10.42
N VAL A 85 -0.20 10.94 9.64
CA VAL A 85 -1.01 12.08 10.12
C VAL A 85 -2.40 11.94 9.51
N PRO A 86 -3.48 11.86 10.31
CA PRO A 86 -4.83 11.79 9.78
C PRO A 86 -5.18 13.05 8.98
N PRO A 87 -5.74 12.95 7.77
CA PRO A 87 -6.13 14.13 7.01
C PRO A 87 -7.29 14.87 7.70
N GLU A 88 -7.33 16.21 7.59
CA GLU A 88 -8.39 17.02 8.20
C GLU A 88 -9.75 16.81 7.54
N THR A 89 -9.76 16.34 6.30
CA THR A 89 -10.95 15.97 5.52
C THR A 89 -10.93 14.47 5.20
N PRO A 90 -12.08 13.77 5.30
CA PRO A 90 -12.18 12.39 4.85
C PRO A 90 -11.74 12.26 3.40
N VAL A 91 -10.92 11.26 3.13
CA VAL A 91 -10.54 10.84 1.78
C VAL A 91 -11.14 9.46 1.54
N ASP A 92 -11.97 9.35 0.51
CA ASP A 92 -12.44 8.04 0.03
C ASP A 92 -11.29 7.39 -0.75
N ILE A 93 -10.68 6.37 -0.16
CA ILE A 93 -9.64 5.58 -0.80
C ILE A 93 -10.30 4.28 -1.27
N GLU A 94 -11.05 4.38 -2.37
CA GLU A 94 -11.47 3.19 -3.10
C GLU A 94 -10.30 2.79 -4.01
N SER A 95 -9.85 1.53 -3.88
CA SER A 95 -8.87 0.93 -4.77
C SER A 95 -9.39 1.10 -6.20
N SER A 96 -8.83 2.05 -6.95
CA SER A 96 -9.18 2.22 -8.37
C SER A 96 -8.64 1.02 -9.13
N GLY A 97 -9.41 -0.06 -9.15
CA GLY A 97 -9.21 -1.16 -10.07
C GLY A 97 -9.37 -0.63 -11.49
N THR A 98 -8.27 -0.31 -12.15
CA THR A 98 -8.23 -0.09 -13.60
C THR A 98 -7.19 -1.01 -14.19
N GLY A 99 -7.68 -2.15 -14.65
CA GLY A 99 -6.95 -3.11 -15.46
C GLY A 99 -7.95 -3.85 -16.34
N ASP A 100 -8.61 -3.10 -17.21
CA ASP A 100 -9.43 -3.61 -18.32
C ASP A 100 -8.57 -4.58 -19.15
N ALA A 101 -8.77 -5.89 -18.95
CA ALA A 101 -8.19 -6.89 -19.82
C ALA A 101 -8.96 -6.88 -21.14
N VAL A 102 -8.59 -5.95 -22.04
CA VAL A 102 -8.95 -6.01 -23.45
C VAL A 102 -8.32 -7.27 -24.05
N ALA A 103 -9.03 -8.39 -23.97
CA ALA A 103 -8.78 -9.53 -24.84
C ALA A 103 -9.35 -9.20 -26.22
N LYS A 104 -8.57 -8.48 -27.04
CA LYS A 104 -8.85 -8.30 -28.46
C LYS A 104 -8.56 -9.63 -29.17
N GLY A 105 -9.55 -10.51 -29.19
CA GLY A 105 -9.59 -11.63 -30.12
C GLY A 105 -9.96 -11.11 -31.51
N GLU A 106 -8.96 -10.81 -32.33
CA GLU A 106 -9.14 -10.74 -33.78
C GLU A 106 -9.41 -12.15 -34.30
N ASP A 107 -10.66 -12.45 -34.66
CA ASP A 107 -10.99 -13.54 -35.57
C ASP A 107 -11.31 -12.91 -36.93
N HIS A 108 -10.32 -12.96 -37.82
CA HIS A 108 -10.54 -12.80 -39.26
C HIS A 108 -10.82 -14.21 -39.81
N THR A 109 -12.07 -14.45 -40.18
CA THR A 109 -12.42 -15.49 -41.16
C THR A 109 -13.30 -14.88 -42.25
#